data_AF-A0AA35SXN2-F1
#
_entry.id   AF-A0AA35SXN2-F1
#
_cell.length_a   1.000
_cell.length_b   1.000
_cell.length_c   1.000
_cell.angle_alpha   90.00
_cell.angle_beta   90.00
_cell.angle_gamma   90.00
#
_symmetry.space_group_name_H-M   'P 1'
#
loop_
_entity.id
_entity.type
_entity.pdbx_description
1 polymer ?
#
loop_
_entity_poly.entity_id
_entity_poly.type
_entity_poly.pdbx_seq_one_letter_code
_entity_poly.pdbx_strand_id
1 'polypeptide(L)'
;MLQSIPLRNRVYRSRNVSPLPLTAPYRDVGHTGTYRLWGQEQMHGAIDAVLHEGMSIRRAAEQYGVPKSSLGDWLSGRVLADASCGPATYLSFAEEEELVVFLTRCASIGYAKSRKEVLALVQR
;
A
#
# COMPACT_ATOMS: atom_id res chain seq x y z
N MET A 1 -11.30 10.36 25.32
CA MET A 1 -10.04 10.81 24.68
C MET A 1 -8.99 9.72 24.87
N LEU A 2 -8.76 8.87 23.86
CA LEU A 2 -7.69 7.87 23.91
C LEU A 2 -6.40 8.57 23.50
N GLN A 3 -5.55 8.89 24.47
CA GLN A 3 -4.23 9.47 24.18
C GLN A 3 -3.35 8.39 23.52
N SER A 4 -2.98 8.62 22.26
CA SER A 4 -2.06 7.76 21.51
C SER A 4 -0.68 7.83 22.14
N ILE A 5 -0.27 6.73 22.79
CA ILE A 5 1.07 6.63 23.38
C ILE A 5 2.08 6.49 22.22
N PRO A 6 3.03 7.43 22.07
CA PRO A 6 3.97 7.47 20.96
C PRO A 6 4.94 6.29 21.01
N LEU A 7 5.36 5.79 19.84
CA LEU A 7 6.16 4.56 19.71
C LEU A 7 7.47 4.61 20.53
N ARG A 8 8.06 5.80 20.65
CA ARG A 8 9.29 6.07 21.43
C ARG A 8 9.23 5.68 22.91
N ASN A 9 8.04 5.57 23.50
CA ASN A 9 7.86 5.31 24.93
C ASN A 9 7.66 3.81 25.25
N ARG A 10 7.81 2.92 24.27
CA ARG A 10 7.60 1.47 24.44
C ARG A 10 8.95 0.76 24.61
N VAL A 11 9.48 0.74 25.84
CA VAL A 11 10.72 -0.01 26.17
C VAL A 11 10.41 -1.51 26.19
N TYR A 12 11.00 -2.30 25.28
CA TYR A 12 10.91 -3.76 25.32
C TYR A 12 12.25 -4.40 25.70
N ARG A 13 12.29 -5.06 26.86
CA ARG A 13 13.38 -5.97 27.26
C ARG A 13 13.11 -7.34 26.63
N SER A 14 13.81 -7.66 25.54
CA SER A 14 13.77 -9.02 24.99
C SER A 14 14.52 -9.99 25.91
N ARG A 15 13.82 -11.00 26.43
CA ARG A 15 14.41 -12.23 26.97
C ARG A 15 13.88 -13.40 26.16
N ASN A 16 14.73 -13.92 25.27
CA ASN A 16 14.69 -15.24 24.64
C ASN A 16 13.51 -15.56 23.69
N VAL A 17 13.82 -15.83 22.42
CA VAL A 17 13.08 -16.82 21.61
C VAL A 17 14.07 -17.62 20.76
N SER A 18 14.02 -18.94 20.91
CA SER A 18 14.84 -19.94 20.20
C SER A 18 14.59 -19.91 18.67
N PRO A 19 15.62 -20.11 17.83
CA PRO A 19 15.45 -20.12 16.38
C PRO A 19 14.80 -21.41 15.88
N LEU A 20 13.73 -21.29 15.08
CA LEU A 20 13.16 -22.39 14.30
C LEU A 20 14.10 -22.79 13.13
N PRO A 21 14.16 -24.08 12.74
CA PRO A 21 15.10 -24.58 11.75
C PRO A 21 14.74 -24.15 10.31
N LEU A 22 15.79 -23.82 9.55
CA LEU A 22 15.78 -23.19 8.22
C LEU A 22 15.35 -24.10 7.04
N THR A 23 14.71 -25.25 7.30
CA THR A 23 14.55 -26.33 6.29
C THR A 23 13.12 -26.56 5.77
N ALA A 24 12.13 -25.79 6.22
CA ALA A 24 10.77 -25.89 5.66
C ALA A 24 10.68 -25.05 4.36
N PRO A 25 10.38 -25.64 3.19
CA PRO A 25 10.14 -24.86 1.99
C PRO A 25 8.85 -24.05 2.18
N TYR A 26 8.99 -22.73 2.30
CA TYR A 26 7.87 -21.80 2.26
C TYR A 26 7.20 -21.94 0.88
N ARG A 27 6.04 -22.61 0.83
CA ARG A 27 5.24 -22.70 -0.38
C ARG A 27 4.65 -21.32 -0.66
N ASP A 28 5.30 -20.59 -1.56
CA ASP A 28 4.78 -19.35 -2.12
C ASP A 28 3.62 -19.71 -3.07
N VAL A 29 2.39 -19.73 -2.55
CA VAL A 29 1.18 -19.77 -3.37
C VAL A 29 0.85 -18.33 -3.74
N GLY A 30 1.63 -17.77 -4.66
CA GLY A 30 1.40 -16.44 -5.20
C GLY A 30 0.10 -16.42 -6.00
N HIS A 31 -0.94 -15.82 -5.43
CA HIS A 31 -2.15 -15.46 -6.15
C HIS A 31 -1.76 -14.41 -7.20
N THR A 32 -1.68 -14.81 -8.47
CA THR A 32 -1.50 -13.88 -9.59
C THR A 32 -2.80 -13.12 -9.83
N GLY A 33 -3.21 -12.29 -8.87
CA GLY A 33 -4.16 -11.24 -9.13
C GLY A 33 -3.52 -10.33 -10.18
N THR A 34 -4.10 -10.27 -11.36
CA THR A 34 -3.66 -9.38 -12.44
C THR A 34 -3.57 -7.96 -11.89
N TYR A 35 -2.34 -7.50 -11.66
CA TYR A 35 -2.06 -6.16 -11.16
C TYR A 35 -2.64 -5.15 -12.13
N ARG A 36 -3.19 -4.04 -11.61
CA ARG A 36 -3.72 -2.93 -12.41
C ARG A 36 -2.63 -2.45 -13.37
N LEU A 37 -2.73 -2.82 -14.65
CA LEU A 37 -1.73 -2.49 -15.68
C LEU A 37 -1.81 -1.03 -16.15
N TRP A 38 -2.88 -0.33 -15.79
CA TRP A 38 -3.15 1.05 -16.16
C TRP A 38 -2.91 1.99 -14.98
N GLY A 39 -2.10 3.02 -15.19
CA GLY A 39 -1.81 4.07 -14.22
C GLY A 39 -3.00 4.98 -13.92
N GLN A 40 -2.83 5.86 -12.93
CA GLN A 40 -3.83 6.87 -12.62
C GLN A 40 -3.98 7.89 -13.74
N GLU A 41 -2.88 8.36 -14.32
CA GLU A 41 -2.92 9.37 -15.38
C GLU A 41 -3.69 8.91 -16.62
N GLN A 42 -3.56 7.64 -17.01
CA GLN A 42 -4.29 7.07 -18.15
C GLN A 42 -5.80 7.04 -17.91
N MET A 43 -6.24 6.77 -16.68
CA MET A 43 -7.65 6.79 -16.31
C MET A 43 -8.21 8.22 -16.29
N HIS A 44 -7.46 9.18 -15.73
CA HIS A 44 -7.85 10.59 -15.74
C HIS A 44 -7.93 11.15 -17.17
N GLY A 45 -6.93 10.89 -18.01
CA GLY A 45 -6.98 11.30 -19.42
C GLY A 45 -8.15 10.67 -20.19
N ALA A 46 -8.51 9.42 -19.89
CA ALA A 46 -9.68 8.77 -20.47
C ALA A 46 -11.00 9.41 -20.00
N ILE A 47 -11.09 9.84 -18.74
CA ILE A 47 -12.25 10.58 -18.21
C ILE A 47 -12.38 11.93 -18.90
N ASP A 48 -11.28 12.67 -19.00
CA ASP A 48 -11.24 14.00 -19.61
C ASP A 48 -11.66 13.94 -21.10
N ALA A 49 -11.18 12.94 -21.82
CA ALA A 49 -11.59 12.67 -23.21
C ALA A 49 -13.10 12.41 -23.35
N VAL A 50 -13.72 11.76 -22.37
CA VAL A 50 -15.18 11.50 -22.39
C VAL A 50 -15.97 12.75 -22.03
N LEU A 51 -15.53 13.51 -21.01
CA LEU A 51 -16.27 14.66 -20.48
C LEU A 51 -16.06 15.94 -21.30
N HIS A 52 -14.82 16.22 -21.72
CA HIS A 52 -14.44 17.47 -22.38
C HIS A 52 -14.39 17.35 -23.90
N GLU A 53 -13.90 16.23 -24.43
CA GLU A 53 -13.77 16.02 -25.88
C GLU A 53 -15.00 15.32 -26.49
N GLY A 54 -15.95 14.87 -25.67
CA GLY A 54 -17.18 14.21 -26.11
C GLY A 54 -16.95 12.83 -26.75
N MET A 55 -15.83 12.16 -26.46
CA MET A 55 -15.56 10.82 -26.98
C MET A 55 -16.44 9.76 -26.32
N SER A 56 -16.79 8.72 -27.08
CA SER A 56 -17.45 7.54 -26.51
C SER A 56 -16.52 6.80 -25.53
N ILE A 57 -17.09 6.24 -24.46
CA ILE A 57 -16.37 5.47 -23.42
C ILE A 57 -15.49 4.38 -24.06
N ARG A 58 -15.99 3.70 -25.11
CA ARG A 58 -15.23 2.65 -25.80
C ARG A 58 -13.98 3.22 -26.50
N ARG A 59 -14.14 4.32 -27.22
CA ARG A 59 -13.05 4.96 -27.97
C ARG A 59 -11.99 5.53 -27.01
N ALA A 60 -12.41 6.17 -25.92
CA ALA A 60 -11.50 6.64 -24.88
C ALA A 60 -10.76 5.47 -24.20
N ALA A 61 -11.46 4.38 -23.89
CA ALA A 61 -10.84 3.18 -23.31
C ALA A 61 -9.74 2.58 -24.21
N GLU A 62 -10.01 2.46 -25.52
CA GLU A 62 -9.04 1.95 -26.50
C GLU A 62 -7.85 2.92 -26.68
N GLN A 63 -8.10 4.23 -26.71
CA GLN A 63 -7.08 5.26 -26.91
C GLN A 63 -6.10 5.38 -25.73
N TYR A 64 -6.60 5.30 -24.49
CA TYR A 64 -5.79 5.43 -23.28
C TYR A 64 -5.36 4.07 -22.68
N GLY A 65 -5.74 2.95 -23.32
CA GLY A 65 -5.36 1.61 -22.87
C GLY A 65 -5.98 1.19 -21.53
N VAL A 66 -7.14 1.75 -21.18
CA VAL A 66 -7.86 1.44 -19.92
C VAL A 66 -9.04 0.51 -20.17
N PRO A 67 -9.40 -0.38 -19.21
CA PRO A 67 -10.58 -1.22 -19.37
C PRO A 67 -11.86 -0.39 -19.42
N LYS A 68 -12.73 -0.69 -20.40
CA LYS A 68 -14.04 -0.01 -20.56
C LYS A 68 -14.91 -0.08 -19.30
N SER A 69 -14.95 -1.23 -18.63
CA SER A 69 -15.74 -1.41 -17.40
C SER A 69 -15.22 -0.51 -16.29
N SER A 70 -13.91 -0.47 -16.08
CA SER A 70 -13.27 0.41 -15.10
C SER A 70 -13.53 1.88 -15.41
N LEU A 71 -13.39 2.32 -16.66
CA LEU A 71 -13.71 3.70 -17.05
C LEU A 71 -15.18 4.06 -16.75
N GLY A 72 -16.11 3.12 -16.95
CA GLY A 72 -17.53 3.31 -16.59
C GLY A 72 -17.77 3.37 -15.08
N ASP A 73 -17.11 2.53 -14.28
CA ASP A 73 -17.21 2.57 -12.82
C ASP A 73 -16.67 3.90 -12.23
N TRP A 74 -15.67 4.49 -12.88
CA TRP A 74 -15.12 5.80 -12.50
C TRP A 74 -16.06 6.95 -12.88
N LEU A 75 -16.60 6.94 -14.10
CA LEU A 75 -17.57 7.94 -14.56
C LEU A 75 -18.88 7.90 -13.76
N SER A 76 -19.28 6.74 -13.27
CA SER A 76 -20.47 6.57 -12.41
C SER A 76 -20.20 6.92 -10.94
N GLY A 77 -18.95 7.23 -10.56
CA GLY A 77 -18.57 7.59 -9.20
C GLY A 77 -18.52 6.41 -8.22
N ARG A 78 -18.56 5.16 -8.71
CA ARG A 78 -18.44 3.96 -7.86
C ARG A 78 -17.02 3.78 -7.32
N VAL A 79 -16.02 4.29 -8.03
CA VAL A 79 -14.61 4.23 -7.63
C VAL A 79 -14.11 5.63 -7.33
N LEU A 80 -13.65 5.85 -6.10
CA LEU A 80 -12.95 7.09 -5.71
C LEU A 80 -11.58 7.12 -6.39
N ALA A 81 -11.20 8.27 -6.96
CA ALA A 81 -9.96 8.41 -7.74
C ALA A 81 -8.69 8.00 -6.97
N ASP A 82 -8.70 8.23 -5.65
CA ASP A 82 -7.60 7.91 -4.74
C ASP A 82 -7.79 6.57 -3.99
N ALA A 83 -8.78 5.76 -4.39
CA ALA A 83 -9.00 4.45 -3.79
C ALA A 83 -7.81 3.53 -4.11
N SER A 84 -6.97 3.32 -3.11
CA SER A 84 -5.94 2.28 -3.14
C SER A 84 -6.62 0.92 -3.14
N CYS A 85 -6.38 0.12 -4.19
CA CYS A 85 -6.88 -1.25 -4.25
C CYS A 85 -6.12 -2.10 -3.23
N GLY A 86 -6.69 -2.31 -2.05
CA GLY A 86 -6.10 -3.15 -1.03
C GLY A 86 -6.81 -3.05 0.31
N PRO A 87 -6.43 -3.91 1.28
CA PRO A 87 -6.85 -3.76 2.66
C PRO A 87 -6.49 -2.37 3.19
N ALA A 88 -7.30 -1.85 4.12
CA ALA A 88 -6.98 -0.60 4.81
C ALA A 88 -5.57 -0.66 5.43
N THR A 89 -4.83 0.44 5.33
CA THR A 89 -3.50 0.53 5.92
C THR A 89 -3.58 0.34 7.43
N TYR A 90 -2.69 -0.48 7.99
CA TYR A 90 -2.67 -0.75 9.43
C TYR A 90 -2.18 0.46 10.24
N LEU A 91 -1.28 1.25 9.65
CA LEU A 91 -0.76 2.49 10.21
C LEU A 91 -1.41 3.68 9.52
N SER A 92 -1.65 4.73 10.30
CA SER A 92 -1.90 6.06 9.75
C SER A 92 -0.62 6.63 9.12
N PHE A 93 -0.79 7.60 8.22
CA PHE A 93 0.34 8.29 7.58
C PHE A 93 1.34 8.85 8.59
N ALA A 94 0.85 9.43 9.70
CA ALA A 94 1.71 9.98 10.75
C ALA A 94 2.51 8.89 11.48
N GLU A 95 1.91 7.73 11.76
CA GLU A 95 2.61 6.61 12.40
C GLU A 95 3.65 5.98 11.47
N GLU A 96 3.34 5.93 10.17
CA GLU A 96 4.28 5.48 9.15
C GLU A 96 5.48 6.43 9.05
N GLU A 97 5.24 7.74 9.06
CA GLU A 97 6.31 8.75 9.06
C GLU A 97 7.23 8.62 10.29
N GLU A 98 6.66 8.47 11.49
CA GLU A 98 7.44 8.23 12.71
C GLU A 98 8.32 6.97 12.58
N LEU A 99 7.77 5.89 12.01
CA LEU A 99 8.50 4.65 11.81
C LEU A 99 9.63 4.81 10.79
N VAL A 100 9.41 5.52 9.68
CA VAL A 100 10.42 5.78 8.66
C VAL A 100 11.58 6.58 9.23
N VAL A 101 11.31 7.64 9.99
CA VAL A 101 12.34 8.47 10.63
C VAL A 101 13.16 7.62 11.60
N PHE A 102 12.50 6.79 12.42
CA PHE A 102 13.18 5.89 13.35
C PHE A 102 14.09 4.88 12.64
N LEU A 103 13.58 4.19 11.60
CA LEU A 103 14.34 3.18 10.86
C LEU A 103 15.53 3.80 10.12
N THR A 104 15.35 4.97 9.51
CA THR A 104 16.42 5.71 8.84
C THR A 104 17.52 6.10 9.83
N ARG A 105 17.15 6.54 11.03
CA ARG A 105 18.09 6.87 12.10
C ARG A 105 18.85 5.64 12.61
N CYS A 106 18.15 4.52 12.80
CA CYS A 106 18.78 3.27 13.21
C CYS A 106 19.76 2.75 12.15
N ALA A 107 19.39 2.83 10.86
CA ALA A 107 20.25 2.45 9.75
C ALA A 107 21.51 3.33 9.66
N SER A 108 21.40 4.64 9.85
CA SER A 108 22.55 5.56 9.76
C SER A 108 23.57 5.37 10.88
N ILE A 109 23.17 4.81 12.03
CA ILE A 109 24.06 4.44 13.13
C ILE A 109 24.68 3.04 12.92
N GLY A 110 24.29 2.32 11.86
CA GLY A 110 24.74 0.97 11.56
C GLY A 110 23.95 -0.14 12.27
N TYR A 111 22.76 0.19 12.79
CA TYR A 111 21.88 -0.74 13.49
C TYR A 111 20.52 -0.86 12.78
N ALA A 112 20.53 -1.40 11.56
CA ALA A 112 19.31 -1.64 10.80
C ALA A 112 18.42 -2.68 11.50
N LYS A 113 17.09 -2.48 11.42
CA LYS A 113 16.11 -3.38 12.03
C LYS A 113 15.64 -4.45 11.06
N SER A 114 15.53 -5.68 11.55
CA SER A 114 14.96 -6.80 10.81
C SER A 114 13.43 -6.67 10.72
N ARG A 115 12.83 -7.26 9.68
CA ARG A 115 11.36 -7.26 9.49
C ARG A 115 10.60 -7.72 10.73
N LYS A 116 11.11 -8.73 11.44
CA LYS A 116 10.48 -9.25 12.68
C LYS A 116 10.48 -8.21 13.80
N GLU A 117 11.58 -7.49 13.99
CA GLU A 117 11.67 -6.43 14.99
C GLU A 117 10.76 -5.26 14.64
N VAL A 118 10.71 -4.84 13.37
CA VAL A 118 9.80 -3.78 12.91
C VAL A 118 8.34 -4.18 13.14
N LEU A 119 7.97 -5.42 12.78
CA LEU A 119 6.63 -5.93 13.04
C LEU A 119 6.32 -5.99 14.54
N ALA A 120 7.26 -6.38 15.38
CA ALA A 120 7.08 -6.38 16.84
C ALA A 120 6.92 -4.98 17.44
N LEU A 121 7.46 -3.93 16.79
CA LEU A 121 7.25 -2.54 17.22
C LEU A 121 5.81 -2.06 16.91
N VAL A 122 5.23 -2.58 15.82
CA VAL A 122 3.96 -2.11 15.25
C VAL A 122 2.77 -2.96 15.70
N GLN A 123 2.90 -4.29 15.65
CA GLN A 123 1.85 -5.25 15.96
C GLN A 123 1.79 -5.47 17.48
N ARG A 124 0.61 -5.27 18.06
CA ARG A 124 0.29 -5.64 19.44
C ARG A 124 -0.22 -7.07 19.52
#